data_AF-H6V7K1-F1
#
_entry.id   AF-H6V7K1-F1
#
_cell.length_a   1.000
_cell.length_b   1.000
_cell.length_c   1.000
_cell.angle_alpha   90.00
_cell.angle_beta   90.00
_cell.angle_gamma   90.00
#
_symmetry.space_group_name_H-M   'P 1'
#
loop_
_entity.id
_entity.type
_entity.pdbx_description
1 polymer ?
#
loop_
_entity_poly.entity_id
_entity_poly.type
_entity_poly.pdbx_seq_one_letter_code
_entity_poly.pdbx_strand_id
1 'polypeptide(L)'
;SSNSFPCDWKQRIYTVWNDVNITALQAIFIECSFPNATPDQLLYGHLRPKDLMGVLRDLVKQKSLADKQLPLKGIKLIIQHIKPTVSPSPLNLPAKRIIYKELTADNNLGLNII
;
A
#
# COMPACT_ATOMS: atom_id res chain seq x y z
N SER A 1 -24.02 5.49 -24.71
CA SER A 1 -23.49 6.36 -23.64
C SER A 1 -22.71 5.50 -22.68
N SER A 2 -21.37 5.56 -22.69
CA SER A 2 -20.56 4.89 -21.69
C SER A 2 -20.75 5.62 -20.36
N ASN A 3 -21.41 4.98 -19.40
CA ASN A 3 -21.49 5.47 -18.03
C ASN A 3 -20.07 5.43 -17.44
N SER A 4 -19.35 6.54 -17.54
CA SER A 4 -18.09 6.75 -16.82
C SER A 4 -18.43 6.92 -15.35
N PHE A 5 -18.31 5.85 -14.59
CA PHE A 5 -18.31 5.95 -13.14
C PHE A 5 -16.98 6.58 -12.73
N PRO A 6 -16.97 7.77 -12.10
CA PRO A 6 -15.72 8.35 -11.62
C PRO A 6 -15.10 7.39 -10.61
N CYS A 7 -13.87 6.96 -10.90
CA CYS A 7 -13.09 6.07 -10.05
C CYS A 7 -12.60 6.85 -8.82
N ASP A 8 -13.42 6.90 -7.76
CA ASP A 8 -13.25 7.75 -6.56
C ASP A 8 -12.61 7.05 -5.36
N TRP A 9 -12.07 5.83 -5.53
CA TRP A 9 -11.63 4.97 -4.42
C TRP A 9 -10.63 5.64 -3.47
N LYS A 10 -9.70 6.47 -4.00
CA LYS A 10 -8.75 7.22 -3.18
C LYS A 10 -9.48 8.17 -2.23
N GLN A 11 -10.49 8.87 -2.72
CA GLN A 11 -11.28 9.80 -1.93
C GLN A 11 -12.00 9.06 -0.79
N ARG A 12 -12.52 7.85 -1.05
CA ARG A 12 -13.14 7.02 0.00
C ARG A 12 -12.17 6.64 1.11
N ILE A 13 -10.94 6.26 0.75
CA ILE A 13 -9.87 5.99 1.73
C ILE A 13 -9.56 7.27 2.53
N TYR A 14 -9.47 8.42 1.87
CA TYR A 14 -9.19 9.71 2.52
C TYR A 14 -10.28 10.07 3.53
N THR A 15 -11.55 9.86 3.19
CA THR A 15 -12.67 10.09 4.09
C THR A 15 -12.55 9.25 5.36
N VAL A 16 -12.30 7.94 5.24
CA VAL A 16 -12.12 7.06 6.42
C VAL A 16 -10.90 7.48 7.23
N TRP A 17 -9.80 7.81 6.57
CA TRP A 17 -8.56 8.23 7.24
C TRP A 17 -8.70 9.51 8.06
N ASN A 18 -9.59 10.41 7.66
CA ASN A 18 -9.82 11.66 8.39
C ASN A 18 -10.25 11.41 9.84
N ASP A 19 -10.99 10.34 10.09
CA ASP A 19 -11.49 9.98 11.42
C ASP A 19 -10.50 9.08 12.21
N VAL A 20 -9.42 8.62 11.57
CA VAL A 20 -8.40 7.81 12.23
C VAL A 20 -7.57 8.68 13.17
N ASN A 21 -7.57 8.31 14.44
CA ASN A 21 -6.63 8.85 15.42
C ASN A 21 -5.27 8.14 15.29
N ILE A 22 -4.30 8.83 14.68
CA ILE A 22 -2.95 8.30 14.44
C ILE A 22 -2.23 7.95 15.74
N THR A 23 -2.50 8.65 16.85
CA THR A 23 -1.83 8.36 18.13
C THR A 23 -2.29 7.04 18.76
N ALA A 24 -3.46 6.54 18.38
CA ALA A 24 -4.01 5.27 18.82
C ALA A 24 -3.85 4.14 17.77
N LEU A 25 -3.37 4.46 16.56
CA LEU A 25 -3.27 3.50 15.47
C LEU A 25 -2.10 2.54 15.70
N GLN A 26 -2.40 1.24 15.83
CA GLN A 26 -1.39 0.20 16.08
C GLN A 26 -1.03 -0.60 14.83
N ALA A 27 -1.99 -0.83 13.94
CA ALA A 27 -1.81 -1.66 12.76
C ALA A 27 -2.73 -1.24 11.61
N ILE A 28 -2.25 -1.46 10.39
CA ILE A 28 -2.99 -1.32 9.14
C ILE A 28 -2.97 -2.70 8.47
N PHE A 29 -4.16 -3.25 8.23
CA PHE A 29 -4.36 -4.49 7.47
C PHE A 29 -4.80 -4.10 6.07
N ILE A 30 -4.02 -4.47 5.05
CA ILE A 30 -4.31 -4.04 3.68
C ILE A 30 -3.84 -5.06 2.65
N GLU A 31 -4.54 -5.13 1.53
CA GLU A 31 -4.09 -5.94 0.42
C GLU A 31 -2.92 -5.29 -0.33
N CYS A 32 -2.01 -6.14 -0.82
CA CYS A 32 -0.99 -5.78 -1.79
C CYS A 32 -0.69 -7.04 -2.58
N SER A 33 -1.35 -7.16 -3.73
CA SER A 33 -1.55 -8.45 -4.38
C SER A 33 -0.43 -8.84 -5.33
N PHE A 34 0.26 -7.84 -5.91
CA PHE A 34 1.19 -8.01 -7.01
C PHE A 34 2.51 -7.24 -6.82
N PRO A 35 3.65 -7.74 -7.36
CA PRO A 35 4.89 -6.98 -7.43
C PRO A 35 4.77 -5.70 -8.28
N ASN A 36 5.69 -4.75 -8.08
CA ASN A 36 5.73 -3.49 -8.84
C ASN A 36 5.87 -3.67 -10.36
N ALA A 37 6.46 -4.79 -10.79
CA ALA A 37 6.65 -5.15 -12.19
C ALA A 37 5.34 -5.54 -12.91
N THR A 38 4.27 -5.86 -12.18
CA THR A 38 2.97 -6.21 -12.79
C THR A 38 2.38 -5.00 -13.52
N PRO A 39 2.09 -5.07 -14.83
CA PRO A 39 1.48 -3.97 -15.59
C PRO A 39 0.09 -3.61 -15.08
N ASP A 40 -0.31 -2.35 -15.27
CA ASP A 40 -1.60 -1.82 -14.79
C ASP A 40 -2.82 -2.60 -15.31
N GLN A 41 -2.77 -3.02 -16.57
CA GLN A 41 -3.84 -3.81 -17.21
C GLN A 41 -4.06 -5.18 -16.56
N LEU A 42 -3.08 -5.68 -15.79
CA LEU A 42 -3.15 -6.97 -15.10
C LEU A 42 -3.44 -6.83 -13.60
N LEU A 43 -3.70 -5.61 -13.10
CA LEU A 43 -4.01 -5.39 -11.69
C LEU A 43 -5.44 -5.73 -11.33
N TYR A 44 -6.38 -5.52 -12.25
CA TYR A 44 -7.82 -5.77 -12.03
C TYR A 44 -8.34 -5.13 -10.73
N GLY A 45 -7.87 -3.92 -10.40
CA GLY A 45 -8.26 -3.18 -9.21
C GLY A 45 -7.43 -3.44 -7.95
N HIS A 46 -6.41 -4.30 -8.01
CA HIS A 46 -5.52 -4.58 -6.89
C HIS A 46 -4.32 -3.62 -6.80
N LEU A 47 -3.75 -3.51 -5.59
CA LEU A 47 -2.56 -2.70 -5.33
C LEU A 47 -1.23 -3.46 -5.53
N ARG A 48 -0.20 -2.70 -5.92
CA ARG A 48 1.23 -3.07 -5.81
C ARG A 48 1.92 -2.22 -4.74
N PRO A 49 3.16 -2.55 -4.32
CA PRO A 49 3.88 -1.79 -3.31
C PRO A 49 3.95 -0.28 -3.57
N LYS A 50 4.27 0.15 -4.79
CA LYS A 50 4.35 1.57 -5.14
C LYS A 50 3.01 2.31 -5.01
N ASP A 51 1.90 1.61 -5.31
CA ASP A 51 0.56 2.17 -5.24
C ASP A 51 0.15 2.35 -3.77
N LEU A 52 0.37 1.31 -2.95
CA LEU A 52 0.11 1.34 -1.51
C LEU A 52 0.95 2.40 -0.78
N MET A 53 2.26 2.43 -1.01
CA MET A 53 3.15 3.42 -0.38
C MET A 53 2.84 4.85 -0.82
N GLY A 54 2.41 5.03 -2.08
CA GLY A 54 1.87 6.30 -2.56
C GLY A 54 0.66 6.76 -1.75
N VAL A 55 -0.34 5.90 -1.58
CA VAL A 55 -1.53 6.20 -0.76
C VAL A 55 -1.12 6.54 0.68
N LEU A 56 -0.28 5.73 1.32
CA LEU A 56 0.15 5.98 2.71
C LEU A 56 0.88 7.32 2.88
N ARG A 57 1.70 7.73 1.91
CA ARG A 57 2.33 9.06 1.91
C ARG A 57 1.31 10.19 1.80
N ASP A 58 0.30 10.04 0.95
CA ASP A 58 -0.76 11.05 0.83
C ASP A 58 -1.57 11.16 2.12
N LEU A 59 -1.85 10.02 2.77
CA LEU A 59 -2.54 9.96 4.06
C LEU A 59 -1.75 10.65 5.19
N VAL A 60 -0.42 10.48 5.21
CA VAL A 60 0.47 11.17 6.15
C VAL A 60 0.45 12.69 5.92
N LYS A 61 0.45 13.14 4.66
CA LYS A 61 0.36 14.57 4.32
C LYS A 61 -0.96 15.18 4.78
N GLN A 62 -2.07 14.47 4.64
CA GLN A 62 -3.39 14.93 5.11
C GLN A 62 -3.46 15.19 6.62
N LYS A 63 -2.65 14.47 7.41
CA LYS A 63 -2.57 14.65 8.87
C LYS A 63 -1.48 15.65 9.29
N SER A 64 -0.87 16.37 8.33
CA SER A 64 0.25 17.29 8.56
C SER A 64 1.43 16.61 9.29
N LEU A 65 1.66 15.33 9.00
CA LEU A 65 2.75 14.55 9.59
C LEU A 65 3.99 14.46 8.68
N ALA A 66 3.95 15.07 7.50
CA ALA A 66 5.01 14.95 6.49
C ALA A 66 6.38 15.48 6.94
N ASP A 67 6.42 16.45 7.86
CA ASP A 67 7.66 17.02 8.38
C ASP A 67 8.31 16.14 9.47
N LYS A 68 7.63 15.07 9.93
CA LYS A 68 8.20 14.10 10.86
C LYS A 68 9.08 13.11 10.09
N GLN A 69 10.28 12.83 10.61
CA GLN A 69 11.23 11.92 9.95
C GLN A 69 10.67 10.51 9.71
N LEU A 70 9.85 9.98 10.63
CA LEU A 70 9.22 8.66 10.53
C LEU A 70 7.77 8.75 11.04
N PRO A 71 6.84 9.25 10.23
CA PRO A 71 5.50 9.66 10.67
C PRO A 71 4.62 8.51 11.17
N LEU A 72 4.91 7.27 10.74
CA LEU A 72 4.17 6.06 11.10
C LEU A 72 5.04 5.06 11.89
N LYS A 73 6.08 5.56 12.57
CA LYS A 73 6.99 4.72 13.37
C LYS A 73 6.22 3.89 14.39
N GLY A 74 6.47 2.58 14.39
CA GLY A 74 5.87 1.63 15.34
C GLY A 74 4.51 1.07 14.91
N ILE A 75 3.89 1.63 13.87
CA ILE A 75 2.65 1.10 13.29
C ILE A 75 2.99 -0.11 12.44
N LYS A 76 2.24 -1.20 12.63
CA LYS A 76 2.39 -2.43 11.84
C LYS A 76 1.66 -2.28 10.51
N LEU A 77 2.32 -2.57 9.40
CA LEU A 77 1.68 -2.74 8.09
C LEU A 77 1.62 -4.23 7.79
N ILE A 78 0.43 -4.81 7.92
CA ILE A 78 0.19 -6.25 7.74
C ILE A 78 -0.38 -6.46 6.35
N ILE A 79 0.39 -7.15 5.50
CA ILE A 79 0.00 -7.37 4.11
C ILE A 79 -0.81 -8.67 3.97
N GLN A 80 -1.97 -8.57 3.35
CA GLN A 80 -2.86 -9.71 3.08
C GLN A 80 -3.20 -9.85 1.58
N HIS A 81 -3.85 -10.97 1.24
CA HIS A 81 -4.36 -11.28 -0.11
C HIS A 81 -3.33 -11.28 -1.26
N ILE A 82 -2.06 -11.59 -0.97
CA ILE A 82 -1.04 -11.79 -2.00
C ILE A 82 -1.47 -12.90 -2.96
N LYS A 83 -1.53 -12.60 -4.26
CA LYS A 83 -1.91 -13.60 -5.27
C LYS A 83 -0.72 -14.53 -5.55
N PRO A 84 -0.97 -15.85 -5.75
CA PRO A 84 0.09 -16.76 -6.16
C PRO A 84 0.59 -16.39 -7.56
N THR A 85 1.89 -16.49 -7.78
CA THR A 85 2.49 -16.30 -9.11
C THR A 85 2.28 -17.56 -9.94
N VAL A 86 1.59 -17.42 -11.08
CA VAL A 86 1.41 -18.51 -12.05
C VAL A 86 2.65 -18.75 -12.93
N SER A 87 3.61 -17.82 -12.92
CA SER A 87 4.88 -17.94 -13.64
C SER A 87 6.06 -17.64 -12.71
N PRO A 88 7.20 -18.33 -12.86
CA PRO A 88 8.40 -18.04 -12.09
C PRO A 88 8.80 -16.58 -12.29
N SER A 89 9.09 -15.86 -11.20
CA SER A 89 9.73 -14.57 -11.33
C SER A 89 11.15 -14.74 -11.87
N PRO A 90 11.77 -13.71 -12.49
CA PRO A 90 13.15 -13.80 -12.99
C PRO A 90 14.17 -14.24 -11.94
N LEU A 91 13.86 -14.03 -10.66
CA LEU A 91 14.71 -14.38 -9.51
C LEU A 91 14.30 -15.72 -8.85
N ASN A 92 13.28 -16.41 -9.39
CA ASN A 92 12.66 -17.61 -8.81
C ASN A 92 12.24 -17.44 -7.34
N LEU A 93 11.85 -16.21 -6.96
CA LEU A 93 11.34 -15.88 -5.63
C LEU A 93 9.80 -15.87 -5.62
N PRO A 94 9.16 -16.29 -4.51
CA PRO A 94 7.71 -16.16 -4.36
C PRO A 94 7.29 -14.68 -4.29
N ALA A 95 6.10 -14.35 -4.83
CA ALA A 95 5.58 -12.97 -4.84
C ALA A 95 5.65 -12.29 -3.48
N LYS A 96 5.30 -13.02 -2.40
CA LYS A 96 5.40 -12.50 -1.02
C LYS A 96 6.77 -11.90 -0.70
N ARG A 97 7.86 -12.57 -1.11
CA ARG A 97 9.22 -12.11 -0.81
C ARG A 97 9.62 -10.91 -1.66
N ILE A 98 9.11 -10.82 -2.89
CA ILE A 98 9.34 -9.67 -3.77
C ILE A 98 8.61 -8.44 -3.23
N ILE A 99 7.31 -8.61 -2.93
CA ILE A 99 6.46 -7.56 -2.36
C ILE A 99 7.05 -7.03 -1.04
N TYR A 100 7.47 -7.92 -0.14
CA TYR A 100 8.12 -7.53 1.11
C TYR A 100 9.38 -6.68 0.87
N LYS A 101 10.25 -7.09 -0.07
CA LYS A 101 11.45 -6.34 -0.42
C LYS A 101 11.11 -4.97 -0.99
N GLU A 102 10.15 -4.89 -1.90
CA GLU A 102 9.71 -3.65 -2.53
C GLU A 102 9.11 -2.67 -1.52
N LEU A 103 8.24 -3.16 -0.62
CA LEU A 103 7.68 -2.35 0.47
C LEU A 103 8.77 -1.86 1.42
N THR A 104 9.70 -2.73 1.80
CA THR A 104 10.81 -2.37 2.70
C THR A 104 11.74 -1.34 2.08
N ALA A 105 12.02 -1.47 0.78
CA ALA A 105 12.87 -0.53 0.06
C ALA A 105 12.24 0.87 -0.07
N ASP A 106 10.91 0.96 -0.18
CA ASP A 106 10.17 2.24 -0.25
C ASP A 106 9.68 2.73 1.13
N ASN A 107 10.04 2.06 2.23
CA ASN A 107 9.57 2.39 3.58
C ASN A 107 10.28 3.62 4.18
N ASN A 108 9.93 4.80 3.67
CA ASN A 108 10.32 6.09 4.24
C ASN A 108 9.36 6.58 5.34
N LEU A 109 8.36 5.77 5.74
CA LEU A 109 7.35 6.15 6.74
C LEU A 109 7.65 5.59 8.14
N GLY A 110 8.60 4.66 8.27
CA GLY A 110 8.97 4.03 9.54
C GLY A 110 8.06 2.87 9.95
N LEU A 111 7.29 2.32 9.02
CA LEU A 111 6.35 1.23 9.28
C LEU A 111 7.08 -0.06 9.67
N ASN A 112 6.43 -0.89 10.48
CA ASN A 112 6.86 -2.27 10.70
C ASN A 112 6.10 -3.19 9.73
N ILE A 113 6.74 -3.59 8.63
CA ILE A 113 6.11 -4.38 7.57
C ILE A 113 6.13 -5.86 7.95
N ILE A 114 4.97 -6.52 7.89
CA ILE A 114 4.75 -7.91 8.31
C ILE A 114 4.05 -8.70 7.20
#